data_AF-A0A967F4Z1-F1
#
_entry.id   AF-A0A967F4Z1-F1
#
_cell.length_a   1.000
_cell.length_b   1.000
_cell.length_c   1.000
_cell.angle_alpha   90.00
_cell.angle_beta   90.00
_cell.angle_gamma   90.00
#
_symmetry.space_group_name_H-M   'P 1'
#
loop_
_entity.id
_entity.type
_entity.pdbx_description
1 polymer ?
#
loop_
_entity_poly.entity_id
_entity_poly.type
_entity_poly.pdbx_seq_one_letter_code
_entity_poly.pdbx_strand_id
1 'polypeptide(L)' 'MSDSTEGLVHDYGEFGVIISLFGSVYDYLERLPFHTSAQRWDIDETVAGDHAQLYRTLGGRIEALFDLLVGDEAVQD' A
#
# COMPACT_ATOMS: atom_id res chain seq x y z
N MET A 1 20.18 21.56 9.98
CA MET A 1 18.85 21.15 9.48
C MET A 1 18.91 19.64 9.35
N SER A 2 18.80 18.95 10.48
CA SER A 2 18.68 17.51 10.48
C SER A 2 17.20 17.21 10.35
N ASP A 3 16.90 16.33 9.41
CA ASP A 3 16.07 15.18 9.72
C ASP A 3 14.54 15.36 9.69
N SER A 4 14.02 15.78 8.54
CA SER A 4 12.59 15.55 8.23
C SER A 4 12.34 14.16 7.64
N THR A 5 13.39 13.47 7.19
CA THR A 5 13.30 12.20 6.46
C THR A 5 13.57 10.97 7.34
N GLU A 6 14.48 11.01 8.33
CA GLU A 6 14.61 9.88 9.29
C GLU A 6 13.37 9.78 10.18
N GLY A 7 12.74 10.88 10.56
CA GLY A 7 11.46 10.86 11.29
C GLY A 7 10.38 10.07 10.56
N LEU A 8 10.26 10.27 9.23
CA LEU A 8 9.35 9.51 8.38
C LEU A 8 9.79 8.04 8.27
N VAL A 9 11.08 7.76 8.05
CA VAL A 9 11.59 6.38 7.98
C VAL A 9 11.36 5.61 9.29
N HIS A 10 11.41 6.29 10.44
CA HIS A 10 11.06 5.70 11.73
C HIS A 10 9.56 5.40 11.85
N ASP A 11 8.69 6.30 11.39
CA ASP A 11 7.22 6.11 11.43
C ASP A 11 6.74 4.97 10.52
N TYR A 12 7.39 4.76 9.37
CA TYR A 12 6.99 3.70 8.43
C TYR A 12 7.58 2.32 8.74
N GLY A 13 8.52 2.25 9.70
CA GLY A 13 9.17 1.02 10.11
C GLY A 13 8.24 0.00 10.77
N GLU A 14 7.02 0.37 11.15
CA GLU A 14 6.06 -0.56 11.75
C GLU A 14 5.18 -1.26 10.70
N PHE A 15 5.15 -0.77 9.45
CA PHE A 15 4.27 -1.32 8.43
C PHE A 15 4.95 -2.44 7.63
N GLY A 16 4.30 -3.60 7.56
CA GLY A 16 4.72 -4.69 6.68
C GLY A 16 4.42 -4.43 5.20
N VAL A 17 3.39 -3.64 4.89
CA VAL A 17 2.99 -3.29 3.52
C VAL A 17 2.65 -1.81 3.43
N ILE A 18 3.17 -1.12 2.41
CA ILE A 18 2.82 0.25 2.05
C ILE A 18 2.24 0.27 0.64
N ILE A 19 1.10 0.94 0.46
CA ILE A 19 0.40 1.03 -0.82
C ILE A 19 0.34 2.50 -1.27
N SER A 20 0.88 2.78 -2.44
CA SER A 20 0.60 4.04 -3.16
C SER A 20 -0.59 3.86 -4.09
N LEU A 21 -1.57 4.76 -4.02
CA LEU A 21 -2.73 4.79 -4.92
C LEU A 21 -2.48 5.59 -6.20
N PHE A 22 -1.48 6.49 -6.17
CA PHE A 22 -1.15 7.37 -7.28
C PHE A 22 0.36 7.57 -7.34
N GLY A 23 0.99 7.11 -8.42
CA GLY A 23 2.44 7.25 -8.59
C GLY A 23 3.26 6.26 -7.74
N SER A 24 4.57 6.48 -7.70
CA SER A 24 5.50 5.58 -7.02
C SER A 24 5.51 5.82 -5.52
N VAL A 25 5.64 4.75 -4.72
CA VAL A 25 5.91 4.90 -3.28
C VAL A 25 7.21 5.70 -3.05
N TYR A 26 8.17 5.60 -3.97
CA TYR A 26 9.44 6.32 -3.91
C TYR A 26 9.33 7.83 -4.18
N ASP A 27 8.18 8.30 -4.66
CA ASP A 27 7.91 9.74 -4.76
C ASP A 27 7.68 10.34 -3.36
N TYR A 28 7.42 9.50 -2.35
CA TYR A 28 7.14 9.88 -0.96
C TYR A 28 8.18 9.33 0.03
N LEU A 29 8.79 8.17 -0.26
CA LEU A 29 9.77 7.52 0.60
C LEU A 29 11.08 7.28 -0.15
N GLU A 30 12.16 7.94 0.28
CA GLU A 30 13.49 7.75 -0.34
C GLU A 30 13.98 6.29 -0.25
N ARG A 31 13.58 5.58 0.81
CA ARG A 31 13.96 4.19 1.08
C ARG A 31 12.82 3.47 1.82
N LEU A 32 12.61 2.21 1.47
CA LEU A 32 11.74 1.32 2.22
C LEU A 32 12.48 0.68 3.40
N PRO A 33 11.82 0.49 4.56
CA PRO A 33 12.32 -0.38 5.61
C PRO A 33 12.52 -1.82 5.10
N PHE A 34 13.48 -2.55 5.67
CA PHE A 34 13.95 -3.83 5.12
C PHE A 34 12.87 -4.94 5.13
N HIS A 35 11.91 -4.86 6.05
CA HIS A 35 10.81 -5.80 6.21
C HIS A 35 9.49 -5.29 5.62
N THR A 36 9.52 -4.17 4.90
CA THR A 36 8.34 -3.54 4.31
C THR A 36 8.28 -3.83 2.82
N SER A 37 7.12 -4.31 2.36
CA SER A 37 6.81 -4.43 0.94
C SER A 37 6.06 -3.19 0.44
N ALA A 38 6.45 -2.66 -0.71
CA ALA A 38 5.73 -1.56 -1.35
C ALA A 38 4.93 -2.05 -2.55
N GLN A 39 3.68 -1.60 -2.66
CA GLN A 39 2.83 -1.83 -3.82
C GLN A 39 2.34 -0.52 -4.41
N ARG A 40 2.20 -0.51 -5.73
CA ARG A 40 1.56 0.57 -6.47
C ARG A 40 0.22 0.06 -6.98
N TRP A 41 -0.85 0.71 -6.56
CA TRP A 41 -2.19 0.47 -7.05
C TRP A 41 -2.59 1.65 -7.91
N ASP A 42 -2.30 1.60 -9.21
CA ASP A 42 -2.75 2.64 -10.13
C ASP A 42 -4.28 2.69 -10.15
N ILE A 43 -4.83 3.70 -9.48
CA ILE A 43 -6.24 4.05 -9.52
C ILE A 43 -6.41 5.03 -10.67
N ASP A 44 -7.22 4.63 -11.65
CA ASP A 44 -7.57 5.49 -12.79
C ASP A 44 -8.27 6.77 -12.30
N GLU A 45 -7.94 7.92 -12.88
CA GLU A 45 -8.53 9.21 -12.51
C GLU A 45 -10.05 9.24 -12.69
N THR A 46 -10.59 8.48 -13.67
CA THR A 46 -12.03 8.34 -13.88
C THR A 46 -12.70 7.59 -12.73
N VAL A 47 -12.02 6.59 -12.16
CA VAL A 47 -12.47 5.85 -10.98
C VAL A 47 -12.33 6.72 -9.74
N ALA A 48 -11.27 7.53 -9.62
CA ALA A 48 -11.08 8.44 -8.51
C ALA A 48 -12.17 9.53 -8.43
N GLY A 49 -12.73 9.93 -9.58
CA GLY A 49 -13.83 10.91 -9.66
C GLY A 49 -15.20 10.40 -9.19
N ASP A 50 -15.40 9.08 -9.10
CA ASP A 50 -16.62 8.45 -8.57
C ASP A 50 -16.31 7.73 -7.25
N HIS A 51 -16.72 8.31 -6.13
CA HIS A 51 -16.51 7.73 -4.80
C HIS A 51 -17.05 6.31 -4.64
N ALA A 52 -18.18 5.97 -5.27
CA ALA A 52 -18.76 4.64 -5.15
C ALA A 52 -17.93 3.62 -5.94
N GLN A 53 -17.42 4.01 -7.11
CA GLN A 53 -16.53 3.17 -7.91
C GLN A 53 -15.15 3.02 -7.26
N LEU A 54 -14.61 4.11 -6.70
CA LEU A 54 -13.37 4.09 -5.92
C LEU A 54 -13.49 3.13 -4.73
N TYR A 55 -14.56 3.24 -3.94
CA TYR A 55 -14.80 2.38 -2.79
C TYR A 55 -14.80 0.89 -3.18
N ARG A 56 -15.55 0.51 -4.23
CA ARG A 56 -15.58 -0.88 -4.70
C ARG A 56 -14.22 -1.35 -5.23
N THR A 57 -13.51 -0.48 -5.93
CA THR A 57 -12.18 -0.80 -6.49
C THR A 57 -11.16 -1.03 -5.38
N LEU A 58 -11.12 -0.17 -4.37
CA LEU A 58 -10.24 -0.34 -3.22
C LEU A 58 -10.62 -1.57 -2.40
N GLY A 59 -11.91 -1.81 -2.17
CA GLY A 59 -12.41 -2.99 -1.46
C GLY A 59 -11.89 -4.29 -2.08
N GLY A 60 -12.08 -4.49 -3.39
CA GLY A 60 -11.61 -5.71 -4.06
C GLY A 60 -10.08 -5.87 -4.06
N ARG A 61 -9.32 -4.78 -4.14
CA ARG A 61 -7.84 -4.84 -4.05
C ARG A 61 -7.37 -5.18 -2.63
N ILE A 62 -8.06 -4.69 -1.60
CA ILE A 62 -7.79 -5.00 -0.21
C ILE A 62 -8.11 -6.48 0.08
N GLU A 63 -9.24 -6.99 -0.41
CA GLU A 63 -9.61 -8.40 -0.29
C GLU A 63 -8.54 -9.31 -0.93
N ALA A 64 -8.15 -9.03 -2.17
CA ALA A 64 -7.09 -9.78 -2.85
C ALA A 64 -5.73 -9.71 -2.13
N LEU A 65 -5.43 -8.58 -1.48
CA LEU A 65 -4.23 -8.46 -0.65
C LEU A 65 -4.33 -9.34 0.61
N PHE A 66 -5.49 -9.39 1.26
CA PHE A 66 -5.68 -10.27 2.40
C PHE A 66 -5.51 -11.73 2.01
N ASP A 67 -6.08 -12.16 0.88
CA ASP A 67 -5.90 -13.53 0.37
C ASP A 67 -4.42 -13.86 0.15
N LEU A 68 -3.66 -12.93 -0.44
CA LEU A 68 -2.22 -13.07 -0.63
C LEU A 68 -1.45 -13.19 0.70
N LEU A 69 -1.79 -12.36 1.69
CA LEU A 69 -1.09 -12.27 2.97
C LEU A 69 -1.38 -13.47 3.88
N VAL A 70 -2.61 -14.00 3.83
CA VAL A 70 -3.00 -15.20 4.57
C VAL A 70 -2.33 -16.45 3.98
N GLY A 71 -2.04 -16.44 2.68
CA GLY A 71 -1.46 -17.58 1.96
C GLY A 71 -2.49 -18.68 1.70
N ASP A 72 -2.24 -19.50 0.69
CA ASP A 72 -3.11 -20.61 0.24
C ASP A 72 -3.28 -21.74 1.29
N GLU A 73 -2.66 -21.61 2.47
CA GLU A 73 -2.73 -22.59 3.57
C GLU A 73 -4.04 -22.50 4.39
N ALA A 74 -4.88 -21.48 4.17
CA ALA A 74 -6.15 -21.32 4.90
C ALA A 74 -7.35 -22.05 4.25
N VAL A 75 -7.17 -22.76 3.13
CA VAL A 75 -8.27 -23.45 2.39
C VAL A 75 -8.18 -24.99 2.50
N GLN A 76 -7.43 -25.51 3.46
CA GLN A 76 -7.47 -26.95 3.81
C GLN A 76 -7.75 -27.14 5.30
N ASP A 77 -9.02 -27.02 5.68
CA ASP A 77 -9.64 -27.83 6.75
C ASP A 77 -11.16 -27.87 6.58
#